data_AF-A0AB36SBT6-F1
#
_entry.id   AF-A0AB36SBT6-F1
#
_cell.length_a   1.000
_cell.length_b   1.000
_cell.length_c   1.000
_cell.angle_alpha   90.00
_cell.angle_beta   90.00
_cell.angle_gamma   90.00
#
_symmetry.space_group_name_H-M   'P 1'
#
loop_
_entity.id
_entity.type
_entity.pdbx_description
1 polymer ?
#
loop_
_entity_poly.entity_id
_entity_poly.type
_entity_poly.pdbx_seq_one_letter_code
_entity_poly.pdbx_strand_id
1 'polypeptide(L)' 'MSLKAARVNAGFTSKKAAKAADVHFQTLSKYEKDSSDIPFSLLNELSNLYQVPINNIFLGKEYALIRIINNKRNEVMN' A
#
# COMPACT_ATOMS: atom_id res chain seq x y z
N MET A 1 -4.48 4.29 4.01
CA MET A 1 -4.56 4.08 2.54
C MET A 1 -3.89 2.78 2.15
N SER A 2 -4.10 2.22 0.96
CA SER A 2 -3.37 1.03 0.51
C SER A 2 -1.90 1.37 0.18
N LEU A 3 -1.03 0.36 0.17
CA LEU A 3 0.36 0.50 -0.27
C LEU A 3 0.46 1.01 -1.71
N LYS A 4 -0.43 0.54 -2.59
CA LYS A 4 -0.56 1.01 -3.97
C LYS A 4 -0.93 2.48 -4.06
N ALA A 5 -1.89 2.92 -3.24
CA ALA A 5 -2.28 4.32 -3.18
C ALA A 5 -1.12 5.21 -2.69
N ALA A 6 -0.40 4.78 -1.64
CA ALA A 6 0.79 5.48 -1.16
C ALA A 6 1.82 5.67 -2.28
N ARG A 7 2.13 4.59 -3.03
CA ARG A 7 3.05 4.65 -4.18
C ARG A 7 2.59 5.64 -5.25
N VAL A 8 1.33 5.56 -5.66
CA VAL A 8 0.80 6.43 -6.74
C VAL A 8 0.78 7.88 -6.30
N ASN A 9 0.37 8.17 -5.05
CA ASN A 9 0.37 9.51 -4.48
C ASN A 9 1.78 10.10 -4.37
N ALA A 10 2.79 9.25 -4.16
CA ALA A 10 4.20 9.64 -4.20
C ALA A 10 4.79 9.75 -5.62
N GLY A 11 4.00 9.55 -6.68
CA GLY A 11 4.44 9.75 -8.07
C GLY A 11 5.25 8.59 -8.67
N PHE A 12 5.27 7.42 -8.02
CA PHE A 12 6.06 6.28 -8.49
C PHE A 12 5.24 5.33 -9.35
N THR A 13 5.85 4.83 -10.43
CA THR A 13 5.38 3.60 -11.08
C THR A 13 5.84 2.38 -10.27
N SER A 14 5.15 1.23 -10.40
CA SER A 14 5.56 0.01 -9.68
C SER A 14 7.00 -0.40 -9.99
N LYS A 15 7.46 -0.22 -11.24
CA LYS A 15 8.87 -0.51 -11.62
C LYS A 15 9.87 0.41 -10.93
N LYS A 16 9.57 1.72 -10.85
CA LYS A 16 10.46 2.70 -10.19
C LYS A 16 10.54 2.43 -8.69
N ALA A 17 9.39 2.19 -8.04
CA ALA A 17 9.35 1.90 -6.61
C ALA A 17 10.05 0.57 -6.27
N ALA A 18 9.79 -0.49 -7.04
CA ALA A 18 10.43 -1.78 -6.82
C ALA A 18 11.95 -1.70 -6.97
N LYS A 19 12.44 -0.96 -7.98
CA LYS A 19 13.88 -0.70 -8.14
C LYS A 19 14.46 0.10 -6.97
N ALA A 20 13.74 1.11 -6.48
CA ALA A 20 14.21 1.95 -5.38
C ALA A 20 14.24 1.19 -4.04
N ALA A 21 13.33 0.24 -3.84
CA ALA A 21 13.24 -0.61 -2.66
C ALA A 21 13.96 -1.96 -2.81
N ASP A 22 14.86 -2.08 -3.81
CA ASP A 22 15.64 -3.27 -4.14
C ASP A 22 14.85 -4.60 -4.13
N VAL A 23 13.64 -4.59 -4.70
CA VAL A 23 12.78 -5.78 -4.85
C VAL A 23 12.34 -5.99 -6.29
N HIS A 24 12.00 -7.24 -6.62
CA HIS A 24 11.40 -7.53 -7.91
C HIS A 24 10.01 -6.88 -8.04
N PHE A 25 9.68 -6.37 -9.23
CA PHE A 25 8.40 -5.66 -9.45
C PHE A 25 7.17 -6.52 -9.11
N GLN A 26 7.26 -7.83 -9.32
CA GLN A 26 6.18 -8.77 -8.99
C GLN A 26 6.03 -8.94 -7.48
N THR A 27 7.13 -8.88 -6.72
CA THR A 27 7.12 -8.93 -5.26
C THR A 27 6.39 -7.70 -4.71
N LEU A 28 6.74 -6.50 -5.17
CA LEU A 28 6.01 -5.29 -4.80
C LEU A 28 4.53 -5.40 -5.18
N SER A 29 4.23 -5.85 -6.41
CA SER A 29 2.84 -6.00 -6.85
C SER A 29 2.04 -7.03 -6.04
N LYS A 30 2.67 -8.08 -5.51
CA LYS A 30 2.02 -9.03 -4.59
C LYS A 30 1.64 -8.32 -3.28
N TYR A 31 2.57 -7.56 -2.69
CA TYR A 31 2.30 -6.82 -1.47
C TYR A 31 1.30 -5.66 -1.65
N GLU A 32 1.22 -5.09 -2.85
CA GLU A 32 0.18 -4.10 -3.16
C GLU A 32 -1.23 -4.71 -3.19
N LYS A 33 -1.35 -6.01 -3.50
CA LYS A 33 -2.63 -6.75 -3.46
C LYS A 33 -2.94 -7.31 -2.08
N ASP A 34 -1.91 -7.77 -1.37
CA ASP A 34 -2.02 -8.31 -0.01
C ASP A 34 -0.75 -8.00 0.79
N SER A 35 -0.85 -7.02 1.68
CA SER A 35 0.25 -6.60 2.56
C SER A 35 0.19 -7.26 3.95
N SER A 36 -0.61 -8.31 4.14
CA SER A 36 -0.76 -8.98 5.45
C SER A 36 0.59 -9.46 6.01
N ASP A 37 1.43 -10.02 5.13
CA ASP A 37 2.71 -10.64 5.50
C ASP A 37 3.92 -9.86 4.93
N ILE A 38 3.79 -8.55 4.73
CA ILE A 38 4.93 -7.74 4.28
C ILE A 38 6.01 -7.69 5.38
N PRO A 39 7.29 -7.96 5.06
CA PRO A 39 8.37 -7.79 6.02
C PRO A 39 8.44 -6.34 6.51
N PHE A 40 8.61 -6.16 7.83
CA PHE A 40 8.68 -4.82 8.42
C PHE A 40 9.79 -3.95 7.81
N SER A 41 10.93 -4.55 7.46
CA SER A 41 12.04 -3.85 6.80
C SER A 41 11.60 -3.23 5.47
N LEU A 42 10.94 -4.00 4.61
CA LEU A 42 10.40 -3.53 3.34
C LEU A 42 9.29 -2.50 3.54
N LEU A 43 8.40 -2.70 4.52
CA LEU A 43 7.35 -1.73 4.84
C LEU A 43 7.95 -0.38 5.28
N ASN A 44 8.98 -0.40 6.12
CA ASN A 44 9.68 0.81 6.57
C ASN A 44 10.39 1.52 5.42
N GLU A 45 11.06 0.77 4.54
CA GLU A 45 11.69 1.32 3.34
C GLU A 45 10.68 1.98 2.40
N LEU A 46 9.57 1.30 2.10
CA LEU A 46 8.50 1.84 1.26
C LEU A 46 7.80 3.05 1.92
N SER A 47 7.61 3.03 3.24
CA SER A 47 7.07 4.16 4.00
C SER A 47 7.95 5.41 3.84
N ASN A 48 9.27 5.25 3.97
CA ASN A 48 10.23 6.33 3.75
C ASN A 48 10.25 6.77 2.28
N LEU A 49 10.27 5.83 1.33
CA LEU A 49 10.28 6.14 -0.10
C LEU A 49 9.04 6.94 -0.52
N TYR A 50 7.87 6.58 0.01
CA TYR A 50 6.60 7.21 -0.33
C TYR A 50 6.27 8.43 0.53
N GLN A 51 7.07 8.72 1.57
CA GLN A 51 6.84 9.80 2.54
C GLN A 51 5.46 9.67 3.22
N VAL A 52 5.06 8.43 3.55
CA VAL A 52 3.78 8.12 4.22
C VAL A 52 4.09 7.36 5.50
N PRO A 53 3.66 7.85 6.69
CA PRO A 53 3.85 7.13 7.94
C PRO A 53 3.26 5.72 7.90
N ILE A 54 3.94 4.73 8.48
CA ILE A 54 3.49 3.33 8.51
C ILE A 54 2.05 3.21 9.03
N ASN A 55 1.69 3.95 10.08
CA ASN A 55 0.35 3.94 10.68
C ASN A 55 -0.76 4.42 9.72
N ASN A 56 -0.40 5.08 8.62
CA ASN A 56 -1.33 5.52 7.59
C ASN A 56 -1.47 4.49 6.46
N ILE A 57 -0.69 3.41 6.48
CA ILE A 57 -0.73 2.32 5.49
C ILE A 57 -1.58 1.17 6.03
N PHE A 58 -2.56 0.75 5.25
CA PHE A 58 -3.38 -0.42 5.55
C PHE A 58 -2.59 -1.70 5.25
N LEU A 59 -2.52 -2.59 6.24
CA LEU A 59 -1.90 -3.91 6.11
C LEU A 59 -2.99 -4.97 5.99
N GLY A 60 -3.06 -5.59 4.82
CA GLY A 60 -4.07 -6.60 4.51
C GLY A 60 -4.39 -6.68 3.02
N LYS A 61 -5.43 -7.45 2.71
CA LYS A 61 -5.92 -7.63 1.34
C LYS A 61 -6.59 -6.36 0.81
N GLU A 62 -6.30 -5.99 -0.44
CA GLU A 62 -6.83 -4.78 -1.10
C GLU A 62 -8.36 -4.73 -1.04
N TYR A 63 -9.05 -5.85 -1.27
CA TYR A 63 -10.51 -5.92 -1.20
C TYR A 63 -11.07 -5.67 0.20
N ALA A 64 -10.32 -5.98 1.27
CA ALA A 64 -10.76 -5.74 2.64
C ALA A 64 -10.84 -4.23 2.92
N LEU A 65 -9.83 -3.47 2.46
CA LEU A 65 -9.84 -2.01 2.54
C LEU A 65 -10.99 -1.40 1.73
N ILE A 66 -11.20 -1.87 0.49
CA ILE A 66 -12.31 -1.41 -0.37
C ILE A 66 -13.65 -1.62 0.35
N ARG A 67 -13.86 -2.81 0.94
CA ARG A 67 -15.07 -3.12 1.70
C ARG A 67 -15.27 -2.17 2.89
N ILE A 68 -14.22 -1.93 3.68
CA ILE A 68 -14.27 -1.00 4.83
C ILE A 68 -14.65 0.41 4.37
N ILE A 69 -14.05 0.91 3.29
CA ILE A 69 -14.33 2.24 2.76
C ILE A 69 -15.77 2.33 2.25
N ASN A 70 -16.26 1.31 1.54
CA ASN A 70 -17.63 1.30 1.03
C ASN A 70 -18.66 1.30 2.16
N ASN A 71 -18.44 0.50 3.22
CA ASN A 71 -19.32 0.47 4.37
C ASN A 71 -19.40 1.85 5.05
N LYS A 72 -18.24 2.47 5.34
CA LYS A 72 -18.17 3.82 5.90
C LYS A 72 -18.83 4.87 5.01
N ARG A 73 -18.71 4.74 3.69
CA ARG A 73 -19.38 5.65 2.74
C ARG A 73 -20.89 5.52 2.83
N ASN A 74 -21.41 4.30 2.91
CA ASN A 74 -22.84 4.04 3.02
C ASN A 74 -23.42 4.56 4.35
N GLU A 75 -22.66 4.50 5.43
CA GLU A 75 -23.05 5.07 6.74
C GLU A 75 -23.25 6.59 6.71
N VAL A 76 -22.55 7.30 5.82
CA VAL A 76 -22.64 8.78 5.69
C VAL A 76 -23.69 9.21 4.67
N MET A 77 -24.01 8.33 3.71
CA MET A 77 -24.98 8.62 2.64
C MET A 77 -26.43 8.30 3.02
N ASN A 78 -26.64 7.54 4.10
CA ASN A 78 -27.96 7.25 4.68
C ASN A 78 -28.26 8.22 5.81
#